data_AF-A0A968N8E2-F1
#
_entry.id   AF-A0A968N8E2-F1
#
_cell.length_a   1.000
_cell.length_b   1.000
_cell.length_c   1.000
_cell.angle_alpha   90.00
_cell.angle_beta   90.00
_cell.angle_gamma   90.00
#
_symmetry.space_group_name_H-M   'P 1'
#
loop_
_entity.id
_entity.type
_entity.pdbx_description
1 polymer ?
#
loop_
_entity_poly.entity_id
_entity_poly.type
_entity_poly.pdbx_seq_one_letter_code
_entity_poly.pdbx_strand_id
1 'polypeptide(L)'
;MQQIIDYTIELDAGAEAMNIATLQQRLHDLERENEQLRARLAAAEQSEQQAEILQLNRFTVENAADAIGWYDLSGKVIYFNKAAFVLYGYPPEALEDLTAQDIDPDFSIEMLGSLAERLKHEGSILVERIHRHRDGSAIPVEATNSYLAFNGNEYIAVVIRDIRERKRAEAEREALQQQIISAQRETLRELSSPLIPISDKVVIMPLIGTIDSMRAEQMMETLLEGVARLEAELVILDITGVPVVDTQVAQAFIQSAQAVRLLGAQVMITGIQPQIAQTLVHLGVDLRSIQTRGSLQDGIAAALPGGRGANGGTG
;
A
#
# COMPACT_ATOMS: atom_id res chain seq x y z
N MET A 1 84.53 -55.73 59.88
CA MET A 1 83.60 -54.62 60.17
C MET A 1 83.23 -53.88 58.88
N GLN A 2 84.20 -53.48 58.05
CA GLN A 2 83.94 -52.81 56.75
C GLN A 2 83.02 -53.60 55.79
N GLN A 3 83.26 -54.90 55.60
CA GLN A 3 82.45 -55.77 54.72
C GLN A 3 80.96 -55.91 55.11
N ILE A 4 80.61 -55.74 56.39
CA ILE A 4 79.21 -55.84 56.85
C ILE A 4 78.48 -54.50 56.64
N ILE A 5 79.22 -53.39 56.77
CA ILE A 5 78.70 -52.04 56.52
C ILE A 5 78.44 -51.86 55.01
N ASP A 6 79.36 -52.29 54.15
CA ASP A 6 79.19 -52.20 52.70
C ASP A 6 78.00 -53.05 52.18
N TYR A 7 77.81 -54.27 52.71
CA TYR A 7 76.67 -55.14 52.34
C TYR A 7 75.32 -54.60 52.83
N THR A 8 75.29 -53.93 53.99
CA THR A 8 74.07 -53.31 54.52
C THR A 8 73.70 -52.07 53.72
N ILE A 9 74.67 -51.27 53.28
CA ILE A 9 74.45 -50.10 52.41
C ILE A 9 73.95 -50.52 51.01
N GLU A 10 74.47 -51.61 50.44
CA GLU A 10 74.00 -52.14 49.13
C GLU A 10 72.56 -52.68 49.18
N LEU A 11 72.18 -53.37 50.27
CA LEU A 11 70.81 -53.85 50.46
C LEU A 11 69.79 -52.71 50.66
N ASP A 12 70.18 -51.68 51.42
CA ASP A 12 69.34 -50.50 51.67
C ASP A 12 69.18 -49.66 50.39
N ALA A 13 70.26 -49.48 49.62
CA ALA A 13 70.24 -48.83 48.31
C ALA A 13 69.40 -49.59 47.27
N GLY A 14 69.38 -50.93 47.31
CA GLY A 14 68.55 -51.76 46.44
C GLY A 14 67.06 -51.68 46.79
N ALA A 15 66.71 -51.61 48.08
CA ALA A 15 65.34 -51.42 48.54
C ALA A 15 64.81 -50.01 48.22
N GLU A 16 65.64 -48.98 48.39
CA GLU A 16 65.33 -47.61 47.98
C GLU A 16 65.16 -47.49 46.46
N ALA A 17 66.05 -48.10 45.67
CA ALA A 17 65.93 -48.11 44.21
C ALA A 17 64.65 -48.82 43.72
N MET A 18 64.26 -49.92 44.34
CA MET A 18 63.00 -50.62 44.04
C MET A 18 61.77 -49.77 44.42
N ASN A 19 61.83 -49.03 45.53
CA ASN A 19 60.77 -48.12 45.95
C ASN A 19 60.64 -46.91 45.00
N ILE A 20 61.77 -46.34 44.57
CA ILE A 20 61.83 -45.25 43.59
C ILE A 20 61.24 -45.71 42.24
N ALA A 21 61.62 -46.89 41.74
CA ALA A 21 61.09 -47.43 40.49
C ALA A 21 59.57 -47.65 40.56
N THR A 22 59.06 -48.14 41.70
CA THR A 22 57.63 -48.34 41.94
C THR A 22 56.87 -47.00 41.95
N LEU A 23 57.43 -45.98 42.61
CA LEU A 23 56.85 -44.63 42.64
C LEU A 23 56.86 -43.97 41.26
N GLN A 24 57.94 -44.13 40.48
CA GLN A 24 58.02 -43.64 39.10
C GLN A 24 56.98 -44.28 38.19
N GLN A 25 56.77 -45.59 38.32
CA GLN A 25 55.73 -46.28 37.56
C GLN A 25 54.33 -45.81 37.96
N ARG A 26 54.08 -45.60 39.26
CA ARG A 26 52.79 -45.08 39.74
C ARG A 26 52.54 -43.65 39.27
N LEU A 27 53.56 -42.80 39.22
CA LEU A 27 53.47 -41.43 38.70
C LEU A 27 53.09 -41.46 37.20
N HIS A 28 53.76 -42.29 36.42
CA HIS A 28 53.49 -42.44 34.98
C HIS A 28 52.06 -42.94 34.69
N ASP A 29 51.55 -43.88 35.50
CA ASP A 29 50.16 -44.34 35.39
C ASP A 29 49.15 -43.23 35.74
N LEU A 30 49.43 -42.45 36.79
CA LEU A 30 48.60 -41.31 37.18
C LEU A 30 48.63 -40.19 36.14
N GLU A 31 49.77 -39.92 35.50
CA GLU A 31 49.88 -38.94 34.42
C GLU A 31 49.04 -39.36 33.21
N ARG A 32 49.12 -40.63 32.81
CA ARG A 32 48.27 -41.20 31.75
C ARG A 32 46.79 -41.12 32.08
N GLU A 33 46.42 -41.43 33.33
CA GLU A 33 45.03 -41.31 33.79
C GLU A 33 44.57 -39.84 33.78
N ASN A 34 45.44 -38.90 34.18
CA ASN A 34 45.15 -37.47 34.17
C ASN A 34 44.95 -36.95 32.73
N GLU A 35 45.78 -37.37 31.79
CA GLU A 35 45.64 -37.03 30.37
C GLU A 35 44.31 -37.56 29.80
N GLN A 36 43.96 -38.80 30.10
CA GLN A 36 42.68 -39.39 29.68
C GLN A 36 41.47 -38.66 30.28
N LEU A 37 41.54 -38.29 31.56
CA LEU A 37 40.48 -37.53 32.23
C LEU A 37 40.32 -36.14 31.63
N ARG A 38 41.42 -35.43 31.33
CA ARG A 38 41.38 -34.13 30.66
C ARG A 38 40.75 -34.21 29.27
N ALA A 39 41.10 -35.24 28.49
CA ALA A 39 40.51 -35.45 27.17
C ALA A 39 39.00 -35.72 27.24
N ARG A 40 38.54 -36.52 28.23
CA ARG A 40 37.10 -36.79 28.45
C ARG A 40 36.35 -35.54 28.90
N LEU A 41 36.94 -34.74 29.80
CA LEU A 41 36.33 -33.50 30.27
C LEU A 41 36.14 -32.52 29.11
N ALA A 42 37.17 -32.31 28.28
CA ALA A 42 37.08 -31.42 27.12
C ALA A 42 36.00 -31.88 26.11
N ALA A 43 35.88 -33.20 25.86
CA ALA A 43 34.84 -33.74 24.99
C ALA A 43 33.42 -33.57 25.58
N ALA A 44 33.27 -33.72 26.91
CA ALA A 44 32.01 -33.50 27.60
C ALA A 44 31.60 -32.02 27.56
N GLU A 45 32.52 -31.10 27.85
CA GLU A 45 32.30 -29.65 27.77
C GLU A 45 31.90 -29.23 26.34
N GLN A 46 32.57 -29.77 25.32
CA GLN A 46 32.22 -29.49 23.93
C GLN A 46 30.82 -30.04 23.57
N SER A 47 30.48 -31.24 24.05
CA SER A 47 29.15 -31.83 23.83
C SER A 47 28.05 -31.03 24.54
N GLU A 48 28.32 -30.51 25.74
CA GLU A 48 27.39 -29.66 26.49
C GLU A 48 27.16 -28.33 25.76
N GLN A 49 28.23 -27.67 25.33
CA GLN A 49 28.14 -26.43 24.54
C GLN A 49 27.35 -26.62 23.24
N GLN A 50 27.56 -27.74 22.53
CA GLN A 50 26.78 -28.05 21.32
C GLN A 50 25.29 -28.27 21.63
N ALA A 51 24.98 -28.96 22.73
CA ALA A 51 23.60 -29.16 23.17
C ALA A 51 22.91 -27.83 23.54
N GLU A 52 23.62 -26.94 24.24
CA GLU A 52 23.12 -25.60 24.59
C GLU A 52 22.82 -24.77 23.34
N ILE A 53 23.71 -24.75 22.35
CA ILE A 53 23.51 -24.02 21.09
C ILE A 53 22.29 -24.57 20.34
N LEU A 54 22.15 -25.90 20.24
CA LEU A 54 20.99 -26.52 19.59
C LEU A 54 19.68 -26.19 20.31
N GLN A 55 19.70 -26.17 21.64
CA GLN A 55 18.55 -25.78 22.45
C GLN A 55 18.21 -24.31 22.25
N LEU A 56 19.20 -23.42 22.23
CA LEU A 56 19.01 -21.99 21.98
C LEU A 56 18.46 -21.72 20.57
N ASN A 57 18.98 -22.40 19.56
CA ASN A 57 18.49 -22.29 18.18
C ASN A 57 17.03 -22.71 18.08
N ARG A 58 16.67 -23.87 18.66
CA ARG A 58 15.28 -24.33 18.70
C ARG A 58 14.38 -23.34 19.43
N PHE A 59 14.81 -22.85 20.59
CA PHE A 59 14.06 -21.87 21.38
C PHE A 59 13.83 -20.58 20.60
N THR A 60 14.82 -20.12 19.83
CA THR A 60 14.73 -18.90 19.03
C THR A 60 13.71 -19.05 17.90
N VAL A 61 13.74 -20.17 17.17
CA VAL A 61 12.74 -20.45 16.11
C VAL A 61 11.33 -20.57 16.71
N GLU A 62 11.21 -21.25 17.85
CA GLU A 62 9.93 -21.51 18.50
C GLU A 62 9.25 -20.23 19.04
N ASN A 63 10.03 -19.21 19.41
CA ASN A 63 9.53 -17.93 19.94
C ASN A 63 9.73 -16.75 18.98
N ALA A 64 10.04 -17.02 17.70
CA ALA A 64 10.08 -15.97 16.68
C ALA A 64 8.70 -15.31 16.53
N ALA A 65 8.68 -14.00 16.28
CA ALA A 65 7.45 -13.24 16.11
C ALA A 65 6.71 -13.60 14.81
N ASP A 66 7.46 -13.80 13.73
CA ASP A 66 6.90 -14.27 12.46
C ASP A 66 6.63 -15.77 12.53
N ALA A 67 5.60 -16.20 11.80
CA ALA A 67 5.24 -17.60 11.68
C ALA A 67 6.31 -18.32 10.85
N ILE A 68 6.79 -19.46 11.34
CA ILE A 68 7.78 -20.27 10.64
C ILE A 68 7.19 -21.64 10.40
N GLY A 69 7.30 -22.13 9.16
CA GLY A 69 6.88 -23.47 8.81
C GLY A 69 7.77 -24.16 7.82
N TRP A 70 7.83 -25.50 7.92
CA TRP A 70 8.54 -26.36 6.97
C TRP A 70 7.54 -27.30 6.31
N TYR A 71 7.69 -27.45 5.00
CA TYR A 71 6.85 -28.30 4.17
C TYR A 71 7.73 -29.29 3.42
N ASP A 72 7.30 -30.53 3.29
CA ASP A 72 7.93 -31.44 2.33
C ASP A 72 7.47 -31.15 0.90
N LEU A 73 8.04 -31.84 -0.09
CA LEU A 73 7.69 -31.67 -1.50
C LEU A 73 6.31 -32.24 -1.89
N SER A 74 5.59 -32.89 -0.97
CA SER A 74 4.19 -33.27 -1.15
C SER A 74 3.22 -32.19 -0.69
N GLY A 75 3.73 -31.15 -0.01
CA GLY A 75 2.95 -30.08 0.59
C GLY A 75 2.48 -30.39 2.01
N LYS A 76 2.95 -31.48 2.64
CA LYS A 76 2.65 -31.77 4.04
C LYS A 76 3.41 -30.81 4.95
N VAL A 77 2.76 -30.32 6.00
CA VAL A 77 3.43 -29.51 7.03
C VAL A 77 4.24 -30.43 7.95
N ILE A 78 5.55 -30.21 8.00
CA ILE A 78 6.49 -30.98 8.82
C ILE A 78 6.74 -30.31 10.18
N TYR A 79 6.70 -28.97 10.22
CA TYR A 79 6.97 -28.20 11.43
C TYR A 79 6.26 -26.86 11.36
N PHE A 80 5.75 -26.40 12.51
CA PHE A 80 5.30 -25.04 12.79
C PHE A 80 5.82 -24.57 14.15
N ASN A 81 6.23 -23.31 14.22
CA ASN A 81 6.47 -22.64 15.50
C ASN A 81 5.16 -22.16 16.14
N LYS A 82 5.24 -21.65 17.38
CA LYS A 82 4.07 -21.10 18.09
C LYS A 82 3.34 -20.02 17.31
N ALA A 83 4.08 -19.11 16.66
CA ALA A 83 3.49 -18.01 15.90
C ALA A 83 2.65 -18.51 14.73
N ALA A 84 3.07 -19.57 14.03
CA ALA A 84 2.29 -20.19 12.96
C ALA A 84 0.97 -20.80 13.47
N PHE A 85 0.98 -21.52 14.59
CA PHE A 85 -0.25 -22.05 15.18
C PHE A 85 -1.21 -20.95 15.62
N VAL A 86 -0.69 -19.85 16.20
CA VAL A 86 -1.51 -18.69 16.56
C VAL A 86 -2.07 -18.00 15.31
N LEU A 87 -1.25 -17.82 14.27
CA LEU A 87 -1.65 -17.15 13.04
C LEU A 87 -2.77 -17.89 12.31
N TYR A 88 -2.68 -19.22 12.18
CA TYR A 88 -3.65 -20.03 11.43
C TYR A 88 -4.75 -20.64 12.31
N GLY A 89 -4.59 -20.60 13.62
CA GLY A 89 -5.58 -21.07 14.61
C GLY A 89 -5.67 -22.58 14.76
N TYR A 90 -4.83 -23.35 14.07
CA TYR A 90 -4.79 -24.81 14.23
C TYR A 90 -4.17 -25.18 15.59
N PRO A 91 -4.71 -26.20 16.27
CA PRO A 91 -4.07 -26.74 17.46
C PRO A 91 -2.82 -27.57 17.06
N PRO A 92 -1.80 -27.70 17.91
CA PRO A 92 -0.56 -28.43 17.57
C PRO A 92 -0.78 -29.88 17.10
N GLU A 93 -1.83 -30.53 17.61
CA GLU A 93 -2.20 -31.91 17.27
C GLU A 93 -2.66 -32.05 15.82
N ALA A 94 -3.12 -30.98 15.19
CA ALA A 94 -3.56 -31.00 13.78
C ALA A 94 -2.39 -31.09 12.79
N LEU A 95 -1.13 -30.91 13.25
CA LEU A 95 0.05 -30.90 12.39
C LEU A 95 0.21 -32.21 11.59
N GLU A 96 -0.27 -33.34 12.12
CA GLU A 96 -0.12 -34.65 11.48
C GLU A 96 -0.83 -34.74 10.11
N ASP A 97 -1.99 -34.08 10.00
CA ASP A 97 -2.85 -34.08 8.81
C ASP A 97 -2.84 -32.76 8.03
N LEU A 98 -2.19 -31.72 8.58
CA LEU A 98 -2.19 -30.39 7.99
C LEU A 98 -1.35 -30.34 6.71
N THR A 99 -1.90 -29.70 5.68
CA THR A 99 -1.23 -29.49 4.40
C THR A 99 -1.11 -28.01 4.05
N ALA A 100 -0.22 -27.69 3.12
CA ALA A 100 -0.10 -26.35 2.55
C ALA A 100 -1.41 -25.86 1.92
N GLN A 101 -2.24 -26.78 1.38
CA GLN A 101 -3.51 -26.42 0.76
C GLN A 101 -4.56 -26.00 1.78
N ASP A 102 -4.51 -26.47 3.03
CA ASP A 102 -5.40 -26.00 4.10
C ASP A 102 -5.13 -24.54 4.50
N ILE A 103 -3.93 -24.05 4.18
CA ILE A 103 -3.44 -22.72 4.54
C ILE A 103 -3.53 -21.77 3.36
N ASP A 104 -3.07 -22.18 2.17
CA ASP A 104 -3.23 -21.45 0.92
C ASP A 104 -4.00 -22.34 -0.06
N PRO A 105 -5.33 -22.19 -0.19
CA PRO A 105 -6.07 -23.04 -1.12
C PRO A 105 -5.81 -22.80 -2.60
N ASP A 106 -5.15 -21.69 -2.95
CA ASP A 106 -4.67 -21.46 -4.32
C ASP A 106 -3.31 -22.18 -4.56
N PHE A 107 -2.75 -22.81 -3.53
CA PHE A 107 -1.56 -23.63 -3.62
C PHE A 107 -1.84 -24.98 -4.29
N SER A 108 -0.90 -25.41 -5.15
CA SER A 108 -0.95 -26.71 -5.82
C SER A 108 0.42 -27.40 -5.78
N ILE A 109 0.42 -28.73 -5.90
CA ILE A 109 1.65 -29.54 -5.94
C ILE A 109 2.50 -29.20 -7.17
N GLU A 110 1.86 -28.87 -8.31
CA GLU A 110 2.57 -28.39 -9.50
C GLU A 110 3.30 -27.07 -9.22
N MET A 111 2.63 -26.16 -8.50
CA MET A 111 3.25 -24.91 -8.07
C MET A 111 4.42 -25.16 -7.12
N LEU A 112 4.31 -26.13 -6.20
CA LEU A 112 5.39 -26.52 -5.29
C LEU A 112 6.63 -27.03 -6.03
N GLY A 113 6.47 -27.89 -7.03
CA GLY A 113 7.57 -28.38 -7.86
C GLY A 113 8.30 -27.25 -8.59
N SER A 114 7.56 -26.34 -9.21
CA SER A 114 8.15 -25.18 -9.88
C SER A 114 8.82 -24.19 -8.91
N LEU A 115 8.24 -24.01 -7.72
CA LEU A 115 8.80 -23.19 -6.66
C LEU A 115 10.11 -23.80 -6.13
N ALA A 116 10.16 -25.12 -5.90
CA ALA A 116 11.36 -25.80 -5.43
C ALA A 116 12.53 -25.65 -6.41
N GLU A 117 12.29 -25.86 -7.71
CA GLU A 117 13.33 -25.68 -8.73
C GLU A 117 13.83 -24.24 -8.81
N ARG A 118 12.93 -23.26 -8.73
CA ARG A 118 13.34 -21.85 -8.68
C ARG A 118 14.16 -21.53 -7.44
N LEU A 119 13.74 -22.01 -6.26
CA LEU A 119 14.46 -21.78 -5.00
C LEU A 119 15.84 -22.41 -4.98
N LYS A 120 16.05 -23.56 -5.66
CA LYS A 120 17.39 -24.16 -5.82
C LYS A 120 18.37 -23.22 -6.55
N HIS A 121 17.87 -22.35 -7.43
CA HIS A 121 18.68 -21.38 -8.17
C HIS A 121 18.74 -19.99 -7.53
N GLU A 122 17.61 -19.49 -7.01
CA GLU A 122 17.45 -18.12 -6.49
C GLU A 122 17.76 -18.01 -4.98
N GLY A 123 17.82 -19.14 -4.26
CA GLY A 123 18.04 -19.23 -2.81
C GLY A 123 16.78 -18.94 -1.99
N SER A 124 16.17 -17.77 -2.19
CA SER A 124 14.94 -17.37 -1.50
C SER A 124 14.00 -16.52 -2.37
N ILE A 125 12.69 -16.69 -2.19
CA ILE A 125 11.65 -15.94 -2.92
C ILE A 125 10.64 -15.34 -1.94
N LEU A 126 10.42 -14.02 -2.05
CA LEU A 126 9.41 -13.28 -1.32
C LEU A 126 8.14 -13.14 -2.17
N VAL A 127 6.98 -13.49 -1.61
CA VAL A 127 5.67 -13.32 -2.28
C VAL A 127 4.61 -12.85 -1.29
N GLU A 128 3.70 -11.99 -1.76
CA GLU A 128 2.44 -11.74 -1.06
C GLU A 128 1.40 -12.78 -1.46
N ARG A 129 0.68 -13.31 -0.46
CA ARG A 129 -0.35 -14.35 -0.61
C ARG A 129 -1.54 -14.08 0.29
N ILE A 130 -2.67 -14.72 -0.01
CA ILE A 130 -3.84 -14.76 0.87
C ILE A 130 -3.94 -16.16 1.44
N HIS A 131 -3.47 -16.32 2.68
CA HIS A 131 -3.68 -17.55 3.42
C HIS A 131 -5.06 -17.55 4.08
N ARG A 132 -5.40 -18.67 4.70
CA ARG A 132 -6.67 -18.89 5.37
C ARG A 132 -6.41 -19.34 6.81
N HIS A 133 -7.15 -18.72 7.72
CA HIS A 133 -7.29 -19.22 9.08
C HIS A 133 -8.22 -20.44 9.09
N ARG A 134 -8.13 -21.31 10.11
CA ARG A 134 -9.00 -22.50 10.24
C ARG A 134 -10.51 -22.20 10.26
N ASP A 135 -10.90 -20.98 10.62
CA ASP A 135 -12.31 -20.54 10.61
C ASP A 135 -12.79 -20.02 9.25
N GLY A 136 -11.91 -20.04 8.23
CA GLY A 136 -12.18 -19.59 6.88
C GLY A 136 -11.81 -18.14 6.59
N SER A 137 -11.45 -17.34 7.61
CA SER A 137 -11.07 -15.94 7.42
C SER A 137 -9.76 -15.79 6.62
N ALA A 138 -9.72 -14.78 5.75
CA ALA A 138 -8.56 -14.49 4.92
C ALA A 138 -7.47 -13.77 5.73
N ILE A 139 -6.24 -14.25 5.59
CA ILE A 139 -5.04 -13.68 6.19
C ILE A 139 -4.10 -13.27 5.04
N PRO A 140 -4.07 -11.99 4.65
CA PRO A 140 -3.01 -11.51 3.78
C PRO A 140 -1.67 -11.67 4.50
N VAL A 141 -0.73 -12.31 3.81
CA VAL A 141 0.61 -12.58 4.32
C VAL A 141 1.67 -12.20 3.31
N GLU A 142 2.86 -11.94 3.83
CA GLU A 142 4.10 -11.88 3.06
C GLU A 142 4.95 -13.09 3.46
N ALA A 143 5.27 -13.94 2.49
CA ALA A 143 5.94 -15.23 2.70
C ALA A 143 7.32 -15.25 2.02
N THR A 144 8.36 -15.46 2.80
CA THR A 144 9.72 -15.74 2.30
C THR A 144 9.92 -17.24 2.28
N ASN A 145 10.08 -17.79 1.08
CA ASN A 145 10.28 -19.22 0.85
C ASN A 145 11.76 -19.49 0.59
N SER A 146 12.29 -20.58 1.14
CA SER A 146 13.66 -21.03 0.95
C SER A 146 13.69 -22.55 0.81
N TYR A 147 14.54 -23.04 -0.08
CA TYR A 147 14.75 -24.47 -0.24
C TYR A 147 15.79 -24.98 0.78
N LEU A 148 15.51 -26.11 1.42
CA LEU A 148 16.37 -26.77 2.38
C LEU A 148 16.52 -28.26 2.04
N ALA A 149 17.75 -28.76 2.04
CA ALA A 149 18.04 -30.19 1.97
C ALA A 149 18.75 -30.63 3.25
N PHE A 150 18.19 -31.61 3.97
CA PHE A 150 18.75 -32.09 5.23
C PHE A 150 18.56 -33.60 5.37
N ASN A 151 19.65 -34.32 5.67
CA ASN A 151 19.68 -35.79 5.81
C ASN A 151 19.04 -36.55 4.63
N GLY A 152 19.19 -36.05 3.40
CA GLY A 152 18.64 -36.67 2.19
C GLY A 152 17.17 -36.35 1.91
N ASN A 153 16.52 -35.55 2.75
CA ASN A 153 15.15 -35.07 2.54
C ASN A 153 15.17 -33.60 2.08
N GLU A 154 14.22 -33.26 1.20
CA GLU A 154 14.01 -31.92 0.68
C GLU A 154 12.81 -31.26 1.35
N TYR A 155 12.94 -29.98 1.68
CA TYR A 155 11.92 -29.18 2.34
C TYR A 155 11.86 -27.78 1.76
N ILE A 156 10.70 -27.15 1.87
CA ILE A 156 10.53 -25.71 1.73
C ILE A 156 10.35 -25.12 3.12
N ALA A 157 11.29 -24.28 3.53
CA ALA A 157 11.15 -23.46 4.72
C ALA A 157 10.49 -22.14 4.36
N VAL A 158 9.48 -21.74 5.12
CA VAL A 158 8.73 -20.52 4.88
C VAL A 158 8.69 -19.69 6.17
N VAL A 159 9.07 -18.42 6.05
CA VAL A 159 8.82 -17.41 7.07
C VAL A 159 7.63 -16.58 6.59
N ILE A 160 6.56 -16.55 7.37
CA ILE A 160 5.29 -15.91 7.05
C ILE A 160 5.07 -14.75 8.00
N ARG A 161 4.89 -13.56 7.42
CA ARG A 161 4.54 -12.34 8.14
C ARG A 161 3.09 -11.97 7.88
N ASP A 162 2.32 -11.77 8.94
CA ASP A 162 0.96 -11.24 8.86
C ASP A 162 1.00 -9.76 8.46
N ILE A 163 0.33 -9.41 7.36
CA ILE A 163 0.27 -8.04 6.84
C ILE A 163 -1.14 -7.46 6.92
N ARG A 164 -2.05 -8.03 7.74
CA ARG A 164 -3.41 -7.49 7.96
C ARG A 164 -3.39 -6.05 8.44
N GLU A 165 -2.55 -5.71 9.41
CA GLU A 165 -2.44 -4.34 9.92
C GLU A 165 -1.94 -3.38 8.85
N ARG A 166 -0.91 -3.79 8.08
CA ARG A 166 -0.38 -2.99 6.97
C ARG A 166 -1.45 -2.72 5.91
N LYS A 167 -2.16 -3.76 5.44
CA LYS A 167 -3.23 -3.63 4.44
C LYS A 167 -4.40 -2.78 4.95
N ARG A 168 -4.76 -2.87 6.24
CA ARG A 168 -5.79 -2.01 6.86
C ARG A 168 -5.38 -0.55 6.86
N ALA A 169 -4.14 -0.25 7.27
CA ALA A 169 -3.61 1.11 7.28
C ALA A 169 -3.51 1.70 5.86
N GLU A 170 -3.09 0.91 4.88
CA GLU A 170 -3.06 1.30 3.47
C GLU A 170 -4.47 1.63 2.95
N ALA A 171 -5.46 0.76 3.21
CA ALA A 171 -6.84 0.97 2.79
C ALA A 171 -7.50 2.18 3.46
N GLU A 172 -7.25 2.41 4.76
CA GLU A 172 -7.74 3.59 5.48
C GLU A 172 -7.16 4.88 4.89
N ARG A 173 -5.84 4.88 4.60
CA ARG A 173 -5.18 6.02 3.97
C ARG A 173 -5.76 6.31 2.59
N GLU A 174 -5.99 5.29 1.77
CA GLU A 174 -6.59 5.44 0.44
C GLU A 174 -8.02 5.99 0.53
N ALA A 175 -8.83 5.49 1.47
CA ALA A 175 -10.18 5.99 1.70
C ALA A 175 -10.18 7.48 2.11
N LEU A 176 -9.29 7.88 3.03
CA LEU A 176 -9.13 9.27 3.45
C LEU A 176 -8.68 10.17 2.28
N GLN A 177 -7.75 9.70 1.45
CA GLN A 177 -7.32 10.44 0.25
C GLN A 177 -8.46 10.65 -0.73
N GLN A 178 -9.29 9.63 -0.96
CA GLN A 178 -10.47 9.76 -1.81
C GLN A 178 -11.48 10.76 -1.25
N GLN A 179 -11.73 10.76 0.07
CA GLN A 179 -12.59 11.73 0.73
C GLN A 179 -12.08 13.18 0.60
N ILE A 180 -10.77 13.38 0.73
CA ILE A 180 -10.15 14.71 0.53
C ILE A 180 -10.33 15.16 -0.94
N ILE A 181 -10.09 14.27 -1.90
CA ILE A 181 -10.25 14.59 -3.33
C ILE A 181 -11.70 14.93 -3.64
N SER A 182 -12.68 14.19 -3.11
CA SER A 182 -14.10 14.49 -3.33
C SER A 182 -14.50 15.83 -2.71
N ALA A 183 -14.06 16.11 -1.49
CA ALA A 183 -14.35 17.38 -0.81
C ALA A 183 -13.72 18.58 -1.57
N GLN A 184 -12.47 18.43 -2.03
CA GLN A 184 -11.82 19.46 -2.86
C GLN A 184 -12.58 19.71 -4.17
N ARG A 185 -13.09 18.65 -4.82
CA ARG A 185 -13.91 18.79 -6.04
C ARG A 185 -15.23 19.50 -5.77
N GLU A 186 -15.85 19.27 -4.62
CA GLU A 186 -17.10 19.92 -4.24
C GLU A 186 -16.91 21.43 -4.00
N THR A 187 -15.86 21.81 -3.25
CA THR A 187 -15.50 23.23 -3.08
C THR A 187 -15.12 23.90 -4.40
N LEU A 188 -14.40 23.20 -5.29
CA LEU A 188 -14.10 23.73 -6.62
C LEU A 188 -15.36 23.91 -7.49
N ARG A 189 -16.38 23.05 -7.33
CA ARG A 189 -17.69 23.19 -8.01
C ARG A 189 -18.50 24.37 -7.48
N GLU A 190 -18.49 24.63 -6.18
CA GLU A 190 -19.12 25.83 -5.60
C GLU A 190 -18.49 27.14 -6.11
N LEU A 191 -17.21 27.08 -6.52
CA LEU A 191 -16.45 28.21 -7.02
C LEU A 191 -16.50 28.39 -8.55
N SER A 192 -17.07 27.44 -9.31
CA SER A 192 -17.14 27.53 -10.77
C SER A 192 -18.48 28.12 -11.24
N SER A 193 -18.47 29.44 -11.45
CA SER A 193 -19.55 30.30 -12.00
C SER A 193 -20.91 30.18 -11.29
N PRO A 194 -21.07 30.81 -10.11
CA PRO A 194 -22.38 30.85 -9.45
C PRO A 194 -23.38 31.54 -10.37
N LEU A 195 -24.52 30.89 -10.63
CA LEU A 195 -25.70 31.59 -11.11
C LEU A 195 -26.24 32.45 -9.97
N ILE A 196 -26.12 33.76 -10.11
CA ILE A 196 -26.52 34.75 -9.12
C ILE A 196 -27.91 35.28 -9.52
N PRO A 197 -28.99 34.96 -8.78
CA PRO A 197 -30.28 35.58 -9.03
C PRO A 197 -30.25 37.06 -8.63
N ILE A 198 -30.74 37.94 -9.51
CA ILE A 198 -30.86 39.38 -9.22
C ILE A 198 -32.31 39.87 -9.18
N SER A 199 -33.24 39.07 -9.69
CA SER A 199 -34.68 39.23 -9.51
C SER A 199 -35.38 37.88 -9.73
N ASP A 200 -36.70 37.83 -9.49
CA ASP A 200 -37.52 36.60 -9.62
C ASP A 200 -37.39 35.92 -10.99
N LYS A 201 -37.04 36.67 -12.04
CA LYS A 201 -36.96 36.18 -13.43
C LYS A 201 -35.61 36.42 -14.11
N VAL A 202 -34.62 36.96 -13.41
CA VAL A 202 -33.31 37.31 -13.98
C VAL A 202 -32.18 36.71 -13.17
N VAL A 203 -31.29 35.99 -13.84
CA VAL A 203 -30.08 35.40 -13.26
C VAL A 203 -28.83 35.87 -14.02
N ILE A 204 -27.72 35.98 -13.31
CA ILE A 204 -26.41 36.34 -13.87
C ILE A 204 -25.46 35.17 -13.73
N MET A 205 -24.70 34.88 -14.77
CA MET A 205 -23.58 33.94 -14.74
C MET A 205 -22.28 34.69 -15.10
N PRO A 206 -21.47 35.08 -14.11
CA PRO A 206 -20.18 35.70 -14.37
C PRO A 206 -19.13 34.66 -14.73
N LEU A 207 -18.39 34.91 -15.81
CA LEU A 207 -17.29 34.07 -16.24
C LEU A 207 -15.96 34.81 -16.02
N ILE A 208 -15.09 34.21 -15.20
CA ILE A 208 -13.83 34.81 -14.79
C ILE A 208 -12.66 33.88 -15.17
N GLY A 209 -11.64 34.46 -15.81
CA GLY A 209 -10.41 33.76 -16.16
C GLY A 209 -10.49 33.05 -17.52
N THR A 210 -9.55 32.14 -17.76
CA THR A 210 -9.49 31.35 -18.99
C THR A 210 -10.58 30.28 -18.99
N ILE A 211 -11.31 30.18 -20.10
CA ILE A 211 -12.31 29.13 -20.33
C ILE A 211 -11.73 28.13 -21.32
N ASP A 212 -11.70 26.87 -20.93
CA ASP A 212 -11.39 25.72 -21.78
C ASP A 212 -12.67 24.95 -22.13
N SER A 213 -12.57 23.92 -22.97
CA SER A 213 -13.72 23.11 -23.40
C SER A 213 -14.44 22.45 -22.22
N MET A 214 -13.72 21.96 -21.20
CA MET A 214 -14.34 21.34 -20.02
C MET A 214 -15.15 22.35 -19.21
N ARG A 215 -14.61 23.56 -19.00
CA ARG A 215 -15.31 24.65 -18.30
C ARG A 215 -16.52 25.14 -19.08
N ALA A 216 -16.46 25.14 -20.41
CA ALA A 216 -17.59 25.51 -21.25
C ALA A 216 -18.76 24.50 -21.15
N GLU A 217 -18.46 23.20 -21.08
CA GLU A 217 -19.46 22.15 -20.83
C GLU A 217 -20.08 22.28 -19.43
N GLN A 218 -19.27 22.49 -18.40
CA GLN A 218 -19.75 22.72 -17.03
C GLN A 218 -20.61 23.97 -16.91
N MET A 219 -20.24 25.03 -17.62
CA MET A 219 -21.02 26.25 -17.70
C MET A 219 -22.41 25.98 -18.29
N MET A 220 -22.48 25.28 -19.42
CA MET A 220 -23.73 24.88 -20.05
C MET A 220 -24.63 24.12 -19.09
N GLU A 221 -24.11 23.08 -18.44
CA GLU A 221 -24.86 22.24 -17.50
C GLU A 221 -25.43 23.08 -16.35
N THR A 222 -24.58 23.88 -15.71
CA THR A 222 -24.97 24.79 -14.61
C THR A 222 -26.05 25.76 -15.07
N LEU A 223 -25.90 26.31 -16.27
CA LEU A 223 -26.81 27.29 -16.84
C LEU A 223 -28.19 26.69 -17.10
N LEU A 224 -28.27 25.51 -17.72
CA LEU A 224 -29.53 24.84 -18.02
C LEU A 224 -30.26 24.36 -16.76
N GLU A 225 -29.53 23.74 -15.82
CA GLU A 225 -30.11 23.32 -14.54
C GLU A 225 -30.64 24.52 -13.74
N GLY A 226 -29.87 25.60 -13.69
CA GLY A 226 -30.25 26.78 -12.93
C GLY A 226 -31.41 27.56 -13.56
N VAL A 227 -31.50 27.65 -14.90
CA VAL A 227 -32.66 28.25 -15.59
C VAL A 227 -33.94 27.50 -15.26
N ALA A 228 -33.91 26.16 -15.32
CA ALA A 228 -35.06 25.33 -15.01
C ALA A 228 -35.45 25.42 -13.52
N ARG A 229 -34.47 25.36 -12.62
CA ARG A 229 -34.70 25.39 -11.16
C ARG A 229 -35.20 26.76 -10.67
N LEU A 230 -34.69 27.85 -11.23
CA LEU A 230 -35.01 29.22 -10.81
C LEU A 230 -36.13 29.85 -11.64
N GLU A 231 -36.67 29.13 -12.62
CA GLU A 231 -37.69 29.62 -13.56
C GLU A 231 -37.35 30.98 -14.19
N ALA A 232 -36.06 31.16 -14.53
CA ALA A 232 -35.56 32.42 -15.06
C ALA A 232 -36.08 32.65 -16.49
N GLU A 233 -36.51 33.88 -16.80
CA GLU A 233 -36.88 34.29 -18.16
C GLU A 233 -35.70 34.96 -18.89
N LEU A 234 -34.70 35.42 -18.15
CA LEU A 234 -33.51 36.06 -18.70
C LEU A 234 -32.23 35.64 -17.95
N VAL A 235 -31.23 35.24 -18.72
CA VAL A 235 -29.88 34.93 -18.24
C VAL A 235 -28.90 35.98 -18.77
N ILE A 236 -28.15 36.61 -17.88
CA ILE A 236 -27.05 37.51 -18.23
C ILE A 236 -25.74 36.75 -18.10
N LEU A 237 -25.09 36.47 -19.23
CA LEU A 237 -23.78 35.83 -19.30
C LEU A 237 -22.69 36.91 -19.38
N ASP A 238 -21.97 37.13 -18.29
CA ASP A 238 -20.93 38.16 -18.25
C ASP A 238 -19.56 37.57 -18.57
N ILE A 239 -19.00 37.97 -19.72
CA ILE A 239 -17.70 37.46 -20.20
C ILE A 239 -16.60 38.52 -20.11
N THR A 240 -16.81 39.60 -19.35
CA THR A 240 -15.86 40.71 -19.19
C THR A 240 -14.45 40.23 -18.78
N GLY A 241 -14.36 39.16 -17.99
CA GLY A 241 -13.10 38.59 -17.47
C GLY A 241 -12.45 37.51 -18.35
N VAL A 242 -12.94 37.28 -19.57
CA VAL A 242 -12.47 36.21 -20.47
C VAL A 242 -11.60 36.82 -21.59
N PRO A 243 -10.27 36.60 -21.61
CA PRO A 243 -9.37 37.31 -22.52
C PRO A 243 -9.37 36.76 -23.96
N VAL A 244 -9.60 35.45 -24.14
CA VAL A 244 -9.63 34.77 -25.44
C VAL A 244 -10.63 33.62 -25.38
N VAL A 245 -11.36 33.42 -26.47
CA VAL A 245 -12.33 32.34 -26.64
C VAL A 245 -11.96 31.56 -27.90
N ASP A 246 -11.64 30.29 -27.74
CA ASP A 246 -11.41 29.37 -28.86
C ASP A 246 -12.72 29.03 -29.58
N THR A 247 -12.62 28.52 -30.81
CA THR A 247 -13.79 28.13 -31.62
C THR A 247 -14.71 27.14 -30.91
N GLN A 248 -14.16 26.20 -30.14
CA GLN A 248 -14.96 25.24 -29.37
C GLN A 248 -15.75 25.91 -28.24
N VAL A 249 -15.15 26.86 -27.53
CA VAL A 249 -15.80 27.60 -26.45
C VAL A 249 -16.88 28.54 -27.01
N ALA A 250 -16.60 29.19 -28.15
CA ALA A 250 -17.60 29.97 -28.87
C ALA A 250 -18.81 29.12 -29.29
N GLN A 251 -18.57 27.89 -29.75
CA GLN A 251 -19.63 26.93 -30.08
C GLN A 251 -20.48 26.56 -28.86
N ALA A 252 -19.85 26.32 -27.71
CA ALA A 252 -20.54 26.03 -26.47
C ALA A 252 -21.44 27.21 -26.01
N PHE A 253 -21.01 28.46 -26.17
CA PHE A 253 -21.87 29.63 -25.88
C PHE A 253 -23.12 29.68 -26.77
N ILE A 254 -22.96 29.40 -28.06
CA ILE A 254 -24.08 29.41 -29.02
C ILE A 254 -25.08 28.32 -28.68
N GLN A 255 -24.58 27.10 -28.42
CA GLN A 255 -25.42 25.98 -28.00
C GLN A 255 -26.14 26.30 -26.68
N SER A 256 -25.47 26.99 -25.75
CA SER A 256 -26.08 27.41 -24.48
C SER A 256 -27.24 28.34 -24.73
N ALA A 257 -27.03 29.38 -25.54
CA ALA A 257 -28.08 30.33 -25.88
C ALA A 257 -29.27 29.71 -26.64
N GLN A 258 -29.04 28.63 -27.39
CA GLN A 258 -30.11 27.87 -28.05
C GLN A 258 -30.87 26.98 -27.06
N ALA A 259 -30.15 26.21 -26.24
CA ALA A 259 -30.74 25.29 -25.27
C ALA A 259 -31.59 26.03 -24.21
N VAL A 260 -31.11 27.18 -23.72
CA VAL A 260 -31.86 28.07 -22.80
C VAL A 260 -33.17 28.54 -23.39
N ARG A 261 -33.17 28.83 -24.70
CA ARG A 261 -34.36 29.26 -25.41
C ARG A 261 -35.37 28.14 -25.60
N LEU A 262 -34.91 26.91 -25.77
CA LEU A 262 -35.78 25.73 -25.74
C LEU A 262 -36.44 25.56 -24.37
N LEU A 263 -35.79 25.98 -23.29
CA LEU A 263 -36.35 26.06 -21.94
C LEU A 263 -37.25 27.28 -21.71
N GLY A 264 -37.44 28.14 -22.72
CA GLY A 264 -38.32 29.32 -22.66
C GLY A 264 -37.67 30.60 -22.14
N ALA A 265 -36.35 30.62 -21.94
CA ALA A 265 -35.62 31.77 -21.41
C ALA A 265 -34.78 32.47 -22.49
N GLN A 266 -34.48 33.76 -22.27
CA GLN A 266 -33.61 34.56 -23.13
C GLN A 266 -32.19 34.63 -22.59
N VAL A 267 -31.21 34.76 -23.48
CA VAL A 267 -29.80 34.99 -23.09
C VAL A 267 -29.36 36.37 -23.54
N MET A 268 -28.74 37.10 -22.61
CA MET A 268 -28.04 38.36 -22.84
C MET A 268 -26.56 38.16 -22.53
N ILE A 269 -25.67 38.55 -23.45
CA ILE A 269 -24.22 38.50 -23.25
C ILE A 269 -23.68 39.90 -22.97
N THR A 270 -22.86 40.04 -21.93
CA THR A 270 -22.20 41.31 -21.56
C THR A 270 -20.68 41.18 -21.60
N GLY A 271 -19.98 42.28 -21.87
CA GLY A 271 -18.51 42.30 -21.80
C GLY A 271 -17.80 41.65 -22.99
N ILE A 272 -18.46 41.58 -24.16
CA ILE A 272 -17.85 41.01 -25.38
C ILE A 272 -16.68 41.90 -25.83
N GLN A 273 -15.47 41.36 -25.78
CA GLN A 273 -14.27 42.01 -26.31
C GLN A 273 -14.21 41.94 -27.85
N PRO A 274 -13.53 42.88 -28.53
CA PRO A 274 -13.47 42.93 -30.00
C PRO A 274 -13.05 41.61 -30.67
N GLN A 275 -12.09 40.90 -30.09
CA GLN A 275 -11.58 39.63 -30.59
C GLN A 275 -12.65 38.53 -30.54
N ILE A 276 -13.42 38.47 -29.44
CA ILE A 276 -14.52 37.51 -29.28
C ILE A 276 -15.63 37.80 -30.28
N ALA A 277 -15.96 39.08 -30.50
CA ALA A 277 -16.94 39.48 -31.51
C ALA A 277 -16.54 39.02 -32.92
N GLN A 278 -15.26 39.16 -33.28
CA GLN A 278 -14.75 38.68 -34.57
C GLN A 278 -14.90 37.15 -34.72
N THR A 279 -14.54 36.38 -33.69
CA THR A 279 -14.71 34.92 -33.69
C THR A 279 -16.17 34.51 -33.87
N LEU A 280 -17.11 35.15 -33.15
CA LEU A 280 -18.54 34.87 -33.26
C LEU A 280 -19.10 35.20 -34.65
N VAL A 281 -18.65 36.31 -35.27
CA VAL A 281 -19.05 36.65 -36.63
C VAL A 281 -18.49 35.65 -37.65
N HIS A 282 -17.23 35.22 -37.48
CA HIS A 282 -16.61 34.23 -38.37
C HIS A 282 -17.33 32.88 -38.34
N LEU A 283 -17.86 32.48 -37.17
CA LEU A 283 -18.62 31.24 -37.01
C LEU A 283 -20.05 31.32 -37.56
N GLY A 284 -20.47 32.47 -38.11
CA GLY A 284 -21.79 32.62 -38.75
C GLY A 284 -22.96 32.62 -37.77
N VAL A 285 -22.73 33.08 -36.53
CA VAL A 285 -23.74 33.06 -35.47
C VAL A 285 -24.90 34.00 -35.80
N ASP A 286 -26.13 33.49 -35.73
CA ASP A 286 -27.33 34.32 -35.83
C ASP A 286 -27.58 35.09 -34.52
N LEU A 287 -26.93 36.25 -34.42
CA LEU A 287 -27.02 37.16 -33.28
C LEU A 287 -28.40 37.82 -33.13
N ARG A 288 -29.35 37.66 -34.08
CA ARG A 288 -30.71 38.21 -33.93
C ARG A 288 -31.45 37.67 -32.72
N SER A 289 -30.97 36.54 -32.19
CA SER A 289 -31.58 35.81 -31.09
C SER A 289 -30.83 35.90 -29.76
N ILE A 290 -29.70 36.61 -29.72
CA ILE A 290 -28.89 36.80 -28.53
C ILE A 290 -28.78 38.31 -28.29
N GLN A 291 -29.24 38.78 -27.14
CA GLN A 291 -29.10 40.20 -26.81
C GLN A 291 -27.68 40.48 -26.33
N THR A 292 -27.11 41.63 -26.68
CA THR A 292 -25.78 42.03 -26.22
C THR A 292 -25.81 43.40 -25.56
N ARG A 293 -24.92 43.60 -24.56
CA ARG A 293 -24.66 44.89 -23.91
C ARG A 293 -23.16 45.09 -23.69
N GLY A 294 -22.75 46.35 -23.61
CA GLY A 294 -21.33 46.71 -23.45
C GLY A 294 -20.75 46.31 -22.10
N SER A 295 -21.54 46.36 -21.04
CA SER A 295 -21.11 46.02 -19.68
C SER A 295 -22.18 45.24 -18.91
N LEU A 296 -21.77 44.57 -17.83
CA LEU A 296 -22.69 43.91 -16.90
C LEU A 296 -23.68 44.92 -16.29
N GLN A 297 -23.22 46.13 -15.97
CA GLN A 297 -24.05 47.20 -15.42
C GLN A 297 -25.20 47.58 -16.38
N ASP A 298 -24.89 47.74 -17.67
CA ASP A 298 -25.90 48.00 -18.71
C ASP A 298 -26.86 46.82 -18.90
N GLY A 299 -26.34 45.59 -18.76
CA GLY A 299 -27.13 44.35 -18.80
C GLY A 299 -28.17 44.30 -17.68
N ILE A 300 -27.73 44.53 -16.44
CA ILE A 300 -28.60 44.56 -15.26
C ILE A 300 -29.65 45.67 -15.40
N ALA A 301 -29.24 46.87 -15.82
CA ALA A 301 -30.16 48.00 -16.00
C ALA A 301 -31.22 47.74 -17.08
N ALA A 302 -30.86 47.02 -18.15
CA ALA A 302 -31.80 46.62 -19.20
C ALA A 302 -32.74 45.47 -18.78
N ALA A 303 -32.30 44.62 -17.84
CA ALA A 303 -33.03 43.45 -17.39
C ALA A 303 -34.07 43.74 -16.30
N LEU A 304 -33.86 44.79 -15.48
CA LEU A 304 -34.76 45.13 -14.38
C LEU A 304 -35.86 46.11 -14.83
N PRO A 305 -37.13 45.89 -14.42
CA PRO A 305 -38.23 46.79 -14.75
C PRO A 305 -38.09 48.13 -14.02
N GLY A 306 -37.54 49.13 -14.71
CA GLY A 306 -37.36 50.51 -14.21
C GLY A 306 -36.59 51.46 -15.13
N GLY A 307 -35.90 50.96 -16.17
CA GLY A 307 -35.02 51.77 -17.04
C GLY A 307 -35.66 52.54 -18.21
N ARG A 308 -37.00 52.56 -18.35
CA ARG A 308 -37.66 53.42 -19.36
C ARG A 308 -37.94 54.80 -18.76
N GLY A 309 -36.99 55.72 -18.96
CA GLY A 309 -37.16 57.14 -18.71
C GLY A 309 -36.34 58.01 -19.67
N ALA A 310 -37.05 58.71 -20.56
CA ALA A 310 -36.64 59.91 -21.30
C ALA A 310 -35.60 59.80 -22.43
N ASN A 311 -36.06 59.50 -23.65
CA ASN A 311 -35.99 60.50 -24.72
C ASN A 311 -36.87 60.11 -25.91
N GLY A 312 -37.97 60.83 -26.06
CA GLY A 312 -38.93 60.65 -27.14
C GLY A 312 -40.06 61.67 -27.03
N GLY A 313 -39.75 62.94 -27.30
CA GLY A 313 -40.77 63.94 -27.63
C GLY A 313 -40.44 65.37 -27.21
N THR A 314 -39.90 66.17 -28.14
CA THR A 314 -40.38 67.53 -28.44
C THR A 314 -39.75 68.00 -29.76
N GLY A 315 -40.59 68.44 -30.71
CA GLY A 315 -40.20 69.31 -31.83
C GLY A 315 -40.01 68.62 -33.16
#